data_AF-A0A7W1YR10-F1
#
_entry.id   AF-A0A7W1YR10-F1
#
_cell.length_a   1.000
_cell.length_b   1.000
_cell.length_c   1.000
_cell.angle_alpha   90.00
_cell.angle_beta   90.00
_cell.angle_gamma   90.00
#
_symmetry.space_group_name_H-M   'P 1'
#
loop_
_entity.id
_entity.type
_entity.pdbx_description
1 polymer ?
#
loop_
_entity_poly.entity_id
_entity_poly.type
_entity_poly.pdbx_seq_one_letter_code
_entity_poly.pdbx_strand_id
1 'polypeptide(L)'
;MISKLVFVANPDYPYPFKVEKPPRFWMEEQTGVLSAAVEAYLDGQRLKPDQLAAIKVYLKQYVERAVLAGAAKVPLLVSKIDKIKSNGDLERFADEVAELGAEVF
;
A
#
# COMPACT_ATOMS: atom_id res chain seq x y z
N MET A 1 -11.57 14.73 6.95
CA MET A 1 -10.42 14.62 6.02
C MET A 1 -9.65 13.38 6.40
N ILE A 2 -9.62 12.36 5.54
CA ILE A 2 -8.77 11.17 5.74
C ILE A 2 -7.32 11.67 5.64
N SER A 3 -6.49 11.38 6.65
CA SER A 3 -5.18 12.00 6.84
C SER A 3 -4.34 11.95 5.57
N LYS A 4 -3.81 13.12 5.17
CA LYS A 4 -2.79 13.21 4.12
C LYS A 4 -1.54 12.53 4.66
N LEU A 5 -1.36 11.24 4.36
CA LEU A 5 -0.07 10.59 4.58
C LEU A 5 1.00 11.43 3.88
N VAL A 6 2.05 11.78 4.62
CA VAL A 6 3.16 12.59 4.09
C VAL A 6 4.35 11.67 3.93
N PHE A 7 4.77 11.49 2.68
CA PHE A 7 5.95 10.72 2.31
C PHE A 7 7.06 11.69 1.93
N VAL A 8 8.27 11.46 2.46
CA VAL A 8 9.45 12.20 2.03
C VAL A 8 9.84 11.75 0.62
N ALA A 9 10.30 12.67 -0.22
CA ALA A 9 10.93 12.29 -1.47
C ALA A 9 12.24 11.57 -1.17
N ASN A 10 12.29 10.26 -1.41
CA ASN A 10 13.52 9.50 -1.26
C ASN A 10 14.35 9.60 -2.56
N PRO A 11 15.55 10.20 -2.54
CA PRO A 11 16.40 10.34 -3.72
C PRO A 11 16.87 8.98 -4.29
N ASP A 12 16.90 7.92 -3.48
CA ASP A 12 17.23 6.56 -3.91
C ASP A 12 16.05 5.88 -4.64
N TYR A 13 14.85 6.44 -4.53
CA TYR A 13 13.63 5.94 -5.18
C TYR A 13 12.89 7.06 -5.90
N PRO A 14 13.46 7.56 -7.02
CA PRO A 14 12.83 8.62 -7.80
C PRO A 14 11.47 8.15 -8.33
N TYR A 15 10.44 8.96 -8.14
CA TYR A 15 9.09 8.69 -8.64
C TYR A 15 9.00 8.88 -10.17
N PRO A 16 8.23 8.04 -10.90
CA PRO A 16 7.65 6.75 -10.48
C PRO A 16 8.72 5.68 -10.24
N PHE A 17 8.44 4.67 -9.42
CA PHE A 17 9.40 3.62 -9.06
C PHE A 17 9.83 2.81 -10.29
N LYS A 18 10.84 3.27 -11.03
CA LYS A 18 11.44 2.57 -12.18
C LYS A 18 12.43 1.50 -11.72
N VAL A 19 12.06 0.73 -10.70
CA VAL A 19 12.87 -0.33 -10.10
C VAL A 19 12.11 -1.65 -10.20
N GLU A 20 12.84 -2.75 -10.37
CA GLU A 20 12.27 -4.10 -10.55
C GLU A 20 11.48 -4.57 -9.32
N LYS A 21 11.85 -4.10 -8.13
CA LYS A 21 11.11 -4.30 -6.87
C LYS A 21 10.91 -2.94 -6.19
N PRO A 22 9.68 -2.40 -6.16
CA PRO A 22 9.41 -1.14 -5.46
C PRO A 22 9.72 -1.30 -3.97
N PRO A 23 10.28 -0.27 -3.32
CA PRO A 23 10.56 -0.33 -1.90
C PRO A 23 9.27 -0.38 -1.07
N ARG A 24 9.36 -0.99 0.11
CA ARG A 24 8.32 -0.93 1.14
C ARG A 24 8.41 0.40 1.87
N PHE A 25 7.92 1.46 1.22
CA PHE A 25 8.11 2.84 1.69
C PHE A 25 7.12 3.28 2.77
N TRP A 26 6.27 2.39 3.29
CA TRP A 26 5.41 2.71 4.43
C TRP A 26 6.22 3.14 5.66
N MET A 27 7.47 2.68 5.77
CA MET A 27 8.43 3.08 6.80
C MET A 27 8.92 4.54 6.69
N GLU A 28 8.70 5.19 5.54
CA GLU A 28 9.10 6.58 5.30
C GLU A 28 7.98 7.59 5.63
N GLU A 29 6.83 7.09 6.10
CA GLU A 29 5.67 7.89 6.45
C GLU A 29 5.90 8.65 7.77
N GLN A 30 5.74 9.97 7.76
CA GLN A 30 6.18 10.82 8.87
C GLN A 30 5.16 11.01 10.00
N THR A 31 3.89 10.65 9.81
CA THR A 31 2.86 10.81 10.85
C THR A 31 2.82 9.65 11.83
N GLY A 32 3.44 8.51 11.50
CA GLY A 32 3.43 7.27 12.29
C GLY A 32 2.09 6.52 12.23
N VAL A 33 1.06 7.10 11.59
CA VAL A 33 -0.27 6.50 11.45
C VAL A 33 -0.20 5.25 10.58
N LEU A 34 0.58 5.30 9.50
CA LEU A 34 0.73 4.15 8.62
C LEU A 34 1.57 3.05 9.27
N SER A 35 2.68 3.40 9.94
CA SER A 35 3.51 2.43 10.66
C SER A 35 2.69 1.63 11.66
N ALA A 36 1.92 2.33 12.52
CA ALA A 36 1.07 1.68 13.51
C ALA A 36 -0.05 0.82 12.91
N ALA A 37 -0.54 1.16 11.72
CA ALA A 37 -1.53 0.35 11.01
C ALA A 37 -0.90 -0.91 10.39
N VAL A 38 0.29 -0.78 9.79
CA VAL A 38 1.03 -1.90 9.20
C VAL A 38 1.52 -2.86 10.28
N GLU A 39 2.06 -2.37 11.39
CA GLU A 39 2.47 -3.18 12.54
C GLU A 39 1.28 -3.99 13.09
N ALA A 40 0.12 -3.34 13.31
CA ALA A 40 -1.08 -4.04 13.76
C ALA A 40 -1.53 -5.14 12.77
N TYR A 41 -1.38 -4.90 11.46
CA TYR A 41 -1.66 -5.92 10.44
C TYR A 41 -0.67 -7.09 10.53
N LEU A 42 0.64 -6.81 10.58
CA LEU A 42 1.71 -7.83 10.64
C LEU A 42 1.64 -8.67 11.91
N ASP A 43 1.21 -8.09 13.03
CA ASP A 43 0.98 -8.78 14.30
C ASP A 43 -0.30 -9.64 14.30
N GLY A 44 -1.04 -9.68 13.18
CA GLY A 44 -2.30 -10.40 13.06
C GLY A 44 -3.46 -9.78 13.85
N GLN A 45 -3.32 -8.53 14.30
CA GLN A 45 -4.38 -7.84 15.02
C GLN A 45 -5.51 -7.46 14.07
N ARG A 46 -6.73 -7.43 14.60
CA ARG A 46 -7.87 -6.92 13.84
C ARG A 46 -7.71 -5.41 13.61
N LEU A 47 -7.64 -5.02 12.35
CA LEU A 47 -7.51 -3.61 11.97
C LEU A 47 -8.75 -2.80 12.34
N LYS A 48 -8.52 -1.66 12.98
CA LYS A 48 -9.56 -0.65 13.21
C LYS A 48 -9.94 0.05 11.90
N PRO A 49 -11.15 0.65 11.79
CA PRO A 49 -11.56 1.36 10.59
C PRO A 49 -10.56 2.41 10.10
N ASP A 50 -9.96 3.18 11.02
CA ASP A 50 -8.98 4.21 10.67
C ASP A 50 -7.64 3.63 10.19
N GLN A 51 -7.19 2.52 10.78
CA GLN A 51 -5.99 1.81 10.33
C GLN A 51 -6.21 1.22 8.93
N LEU A 52 -7.38 0.63 8.69
CA LEU A 52 -7.73 0.12 7.36
C LEU A 52 -7.80 1.25 6.34
N ALA A 53 -8.35 2.42 6.71
CA ALA A 53 -8.36 3.59 5.84
C ALA A 53 -6.95 4.07 5.50
N ALA A 54 -6.04 4.12 6.49
CA ALA A 54 -4.64 4.49 6.27
C ALA A 54 -3.94 3.52 5.31
N ILE A 55 -4.11 2.20 5.52
CA ILE A 55 -3.56 1.16 4.64
C ILE A 55 -4.11 1.32 3.22
N LYS A 56 -5.41 1.56 3.05
CA LYS A 56 -5.99 1.78 1.71
C LYS A 56 -5.37 2.97 0.99
N VAL A 57 -5.13 4.09 1.69
CA VAL A 57 -4.46 5.25 1.09
C VAL A 57 -3.04 4.89 0.64
N TYR A 58 -2.29 4.18 1.48
CA TYR A 58 -0.96 3.68 1.12
C TYR A 58 -1.00 2.77 -0.10
N LEU A 59 -1.87 1.76 -0.13
CA LEU A 59 -1.98 0.82 -1.25
C LEU A 59 -2.31 1.52 -2.56
N LYS A 60 -3.20 2.53 -2.55
CA LYS A 60 -3.52 3.31 -3.74
C LYS A 60 -2.28 4.01 -4.29
N GLN A 61 -1.57 4.72 -3.41
CA GLN A 61 -0.33 5.38 -3.81
C GLN A 61 0.72 4.38 -4.30
N TYR A 62 0.82 3.21 -3.66
CA TYR A 62 1.74 2.16 -4.07
C TYR A 62 1.45 1.68 -5.49
N VAL A 63 0.21 1.24 -5.79
CA VAL A 63 -0.13 0.68 -7.10
C VAL A 63 -0.11 1.72 -8.23
N GLU A 64 -0.36 2.99 -7.92
CA GLU A 64 -0.24 4.09 -8.88
C GLU A 64 1.21 4.40 -9.27
N ARG A 65 2.16 4.05 -8.40
CA ARG A 65 3.58 4.41 -8.53
C ARG A 65 4.48 3.21 -8.87
N ALA A 66 4.02 2.00 -8.60
CA ALA A 66 4.73 0.76 -8.90
C ALA A 66 4.63 0.37 -10.37
N VAL A 67 5.73 -0.11 -10.94
CA VAL A 67 5.73 -0.75 -12.27
C VAL A 67 5.29 -2.20 -12.09
N LEU A 68 4.01 -2.46 -12.34
CA LEU A 68 3.43 -3.80 -12.21
C LEU A 68 3.44 -4.54 -13.56
N ALA A 69 3.63 -5.86 -13.51
CA ALA A 69 3.43 -6.74 -14.66
C ALA A 69 1.95 -6.69 -15.07
N GLY A 70 1.64 -5.87 -16.08
CA GLY A 70 0.27 -5.56 -16.48
C GLY A 70 -0.27 -4.25 -15.91
N ALA A 71 0.49 -3.16 -16.01
CA ALA A 71 0.09 -1.79 -15.64
C ALA A 71 -1.31 -1.34 -16.12
N ALA A 72 -1.85 -1.95 -17.19
CA ALA A 72 -3.24 -1.76 -17.60
C ALA A 72 -4.28 -2.12 -16.51
N LYS A 73 -3.90 -2.90 -15.49
CA LYS A 73 -4.74 -3.31 -14.35
C LYS A 73 -4.77 -2.28 -13.21
N VAL A 74 -3.98 -1.20 -13.23
CA VAL A 74 -3.93 -0.22 -12.13
C VAL A 74 -5.32 0.33 -11.75
N PRO A 75 -6.20 0.75 -12.68
CA PRO A 75 -7.55 1.20 -12.32
C PRO A 75 -8.40 0.12 -11.65
N LEU A 76 -8.21 -1.15 -12.04
CA LEU A 76 -8.90 -2.29 -11.43
C LEU A 76 -8.41 -2.53 -9.98
N LEU A 77 -7.10 -2.46 -9.76
CA LEU A 77 -6.51 -2.60 -8.42
C LEU A 77 -6.98 -1.49 -7.48
N VAL A 78 -7.03 -0.23 -7.95
CA VAL A 78 -7.58 0.89 -7.18
C VAL A 78 -9.05 0.63 -6.78
N SER A 79 -9.88 0.14 -7.70
CA SER A 79 -11.27 -0.23 -7.39
C SER A 79 -11.38 -1.38 -6.38
N LYS A 80 -10.45 -2.33 -6.41
CA LYS A 80 -10.39 -3.42 -5.41
C LYS A 80 -10.01 -2.90 -4.03
N ILE A 81 -9.05 -1.98 -3.94
CA ILE A 81 -8.64 -1.35 -2.67
C ILE A 81 -9.82 -0.69 -1.96
N ASP A 82 -10.71 0.00 -2.71
CA ASP A 82 -11.90 0.62 -2.13
C ASP A 82 -12.82 -0.38 -1.43
N LYS A 83 -12.87 -1.62 -1.93
CA LYS A 83 -13.75 -2.69 -1.45
C LYS A 83 -13.19 -3.50 -0.28
N ILE A 84 -11.93 -3.32 0.11
CA ILE A 84 -11.33 -4.02 1.26
C ILE A 84 -12.09 -3.64 2.55
N LYS A 85 -12.53 -4.62 3.34
CA LYS A 85 -13.28 -4.39 4.60
C LYS A 85 -12.67 -5.11 5.80
N SER A 86 -11.67 -5.95 5.58
CA SER A 86 -11.10 -6.84 6.60
C SER A 86 -9.64 -7.17 6.30
N ASN A 87 -8.93 -7.71 7.31
CA ASN A 87 -7.59 -8.27 7.15
C ASN A 87 -7.56 -9.34 6.04
N GLY A 88 -8.56 -10.23 5.99
CA GLY A 88 -8.60 -11.26 4.94
C GLY A 88 -8.89 -10.73 3.53
N ASP A 89 -9.52 -9.56 3.38
CA ASP A 89 -9.56 -8.86 2.07
C ASP A 89 -8.18 -8.28 1.72
N LEU A 90 -7.46 -7.78 2.74
CA LEU A 90 -6.14 -7.18 2.58
C LEU A 90 -5.07 -8.21 2.19
N GLU A 91 -5.07 -9.37 2.83
CA GLU A 91 -4.19 -10.51 2.50
C GLU A 91 -4.37 -10.94 1.04
N ARG A 92 -5.61 -11.22 0.64
CA ARG A 92 -5.93 -11.59 -0.75
C ARG A 92 -5.51 -10.52 -1.76
N PHE A 93 -5.62 -9.24 -1.39
CA PHE A 93 -5.15 -8.16 -2.25
C PHE A 93 -3.63 -8.14 -2.35
N ALA A 94 -2.91 -8.33 -1.23
CA ALA A 94 -1.46 -8.37 -1.21
C ALA A 94 -0.92 -9.55 -2.06
N ASP A 95 -1.54 -10.72 -1.97
CA ASP A 95 -1.19 -11.89 -2.78
C ASP A 95 -1.36 -11.60 -4.28
N GLU A 96 -2.49 -10.98 -4.67
CA GLU A 96 -2.73 -10.60 -6.06
C GLU A 96 -1.69 -9.60 -6.58
N VAL A 97 -1.27 -8.62 -5.77
CA VAL A 97 -0.25 -7.66 -6.18
C VAL A 97 1.13 -8.32 -6.26
N ALA A 98 1.42 -9.30 -5.41
CA ALA A 98 2.65 -10.10 -5.48
C ALA A 98 2.72 -10.92 -6.77
N GLU A 99 1.61 -11.50 -7.23
CA GLU A 99 1.53 -12.16 -8.55
C GLU A 99 1.82 -11.21 -9.71
N LEU A 100 1.60 -9.90 -9.54
CA LEU A 100 1.93 -8.85 -10.50
C LEU A 100 3.35 -8.30 -10.34
N GLY A 101 4.17 -8.93 -9.48
CA GLY A 101 5.59 -8.63 -9.29
C GLY A 101 5.89 -7.59 -8.21
N ALA A 102 4.97 -7.30 -7.29
CA ALA A 102 5.20 -6.32 -6.24
C ALA A 102 4.75 -6.77 -4.84
N GLU A 103 5.65 -6.63 -3.86
CA GLU A 103 5.39 -6.95 -2.45
C GLU A 103 5.07 -5.66 -1.68
N VAL A 104 3.79 -5.48 -1.30
CA VAL A 104 3.31 -4.23 -0.67
C VAL A 104 3.60 -4.12 0.83
N PHE A 105 3.95 -5.23 1.50
CA PHE A 105 4.20 -5.34 2.93
C PHE A 105 5.52 -6.04 3.25
#